data_AF-Q5JGK0-F1
#
_entry.id   AF-Q5JGK0-F1
#
_cell.length_a   1.000
_cell.length_b   1.000
_cell.length_c   1.000
_cell.angle_alpha   90.00
_cell.angle_beta   90.00
_cell.angle_gamma   90.00
#
_symmetry.space_group_name_H-M   'P 1'
#
loop_
_entity.id
_entity.type
_entity.pdbx_description
1 polymer ?
#
loop_
_entity_poly.entity_id
_entity_poly.type
_entity_poly.pdbx_seq_one_letter_code
_entity_poly.pdbx_strand_id
1 'polypeptide(L)'
;MFRLNRRKGQGAIEYLFMIAAALVIILIAVRYVSNSGSQAQEQGNIAQLQAQAELAKSNLISRNAWNDNYIVTWGDNGNKTLVIKPDSSTPLVNATATHADTYKSVISNDLTLKKVYDNCMAGDEKYCYILIDLG
;
A
#
# COMPACT_ATOMS: atom_id res chain seq x y z
N MET A 1 49.65 49.86 32.09
CA MET A 1 48.59 49.91 31.06
C MET A 1 48.66 48.62 30.24
N PHE A 2 47.93 47.58 30.66
CA PHE A 2 47.94 46.27 29.98
C PHE A 2 46.93 46.27 28.84
N ARG A 3 47.40 46.28 27.59
CA ARG A 3 46.55 46.09 26.41
C ARG A 3 46.41 44.59 26.15
N LEU A 4 45.24 44.04 26.46
CA LEU A 4 44.87 42.67 26.08
C LEU A 4 44.73 42.61 24.55
N ASN A 5 45.66 41.94 23.89
CA ASN A 5 45.62 41.63 22.46
C ASN A 5 44.48 40.64 22.18
N ARG A 6 43.27 41.16 21.97
CA ARG A 6 42.08 40.38 21.60
C ARG A 6 41.84 40.43 20.10
N ARG A 7 42.65 39.73 19.30
CA ARG A 7 42.37 39.46 17.87
C ARG A 7 43.06 38.18 17.41
N LYS A 8 42.49 37.00 17.67
CA LYS A 8 43.01 35.74 17.08
C LYS A 8 41.97 34.65 16.76
N GLY A 9 40.66 34.94 16.86
CA GLY A 9 39.61 33.96 16.55
C GLY A 9 38.72 34.29 15.35
N GLN A 10 38.86 35.48 14.75
CA GLN A 10 37.86 36.01 13.82
C GLN A 10 37.80 35.24 12.49
N GLY A 11 38.94 34.74 11.99
CA GLY A 11 38.97 33.93 10.76
C GLY A 11 38.44 32.50 10.94
N ALA A 12 38.64 31.88 12.10
CA ALA A 12 38.15 30.51 12.36
C ALA A 12 36.62 30.43 12.47
N ILE A 13 35.98 31.53 12.91
CA ILE A 13 34.53 31.63 13.01
C ILE A 13 33.86 31.58 11.62
N GLU A 14 34.46 32.20 10.61
CA GLU A 14 33.92 32.19 9.24
C GLU A 14 33.94 30.78 8.64
N TYR A 15 35.01 30.02 8.84
CA TYR A 15 35.08 28.62 8.42
C TYR A 15 34.05 27.74 9.13
N LEU A 16 33.81 27.98 10.42
CA LEU A 16 32.76 27.27 11.17
C LEU A 16 31.36 27.56 10.62
N PHE A 17 31.06 28.81 10.26
CA PHE A 17 29.79 29.16 9.64
C PHE A 17 29.62 28.54 8.25
N MET A 18 30.68 28.48 7.47
CA MET A 18 30.64 27.87 6.13
C MET A 18 30.38 26.36 6.20
N ILE A 19 31.05 25.67 7.12
CA ILE A 19 30.83 24.23 7.37
C ILE A 19 29.43 24.00 7.92
N ALA A 20 28.96 24.83 8.86
CA ALA A 20 27.61 24.71 9.41
C ALA A 20 26.54 24.87 8.32
N ALA A 21 26.68 25.86 7.43
CA ALA A 21 25.77 26.05 6.33
C ALA A 21 25.74 24.85 5.37
N ALA A 22 26.91 24.31 5.02
CA ALA A 22 27.00 23.11 4.18
C ALA A 22 26.32 21.89 4.83
N LEU A 23 26.54 21.69 6.13
CA LEU A 23 25.91 20.59 6.88
C LEU A 23 24.39 20.74 6.95
N VAL A 24 23.87 21.96 7.12
CA VAL A 24 22.42 22.22 7.12
C VAL A 24 21.80 21.89 5.76
N ILE A 25 22.45 22.29 4.66
CA ILE A 25 21.96 21.99 3.30
C ILE A 25 21.90 20.47 3.07
N ILE A 26 22.96 19.74 3.44
CA ILE A 26 23.00 18.28 3.32
C ILE A 26 21.87 17.64 4.13
N LEU A 27 21.64 18.10 5.36
CA LEU A 27 20.61 17.56 6.25
C LEU A 27 19.19 17.76 5.69
N ILE A 28 18.92 18.93 5.09
CA ILE A 28 17.65 19.20 4.40
C ILE A 28 17.50 18.30 3.17
N ALA A 29 18.54 18.14 2.37
CA ALA A 29 18.51 17.27 1.18
C ALA A 29 18.24 15.80 1.55
N VAL A 30 18.92 15.27 2.57
CA VAL A 30 18.68 13.90 3.06
C VAL A 30 17.25 13.75 3.58
N ARG A 31 16.75 14.70 4.37
CA ARG A 31 15.37 14.67 4.87
C ARG A 31 14.34 14.69 3.75
N TYR A 32 14.57 15.49 2.71
CA TYR A 32 13.69 15.56 1.54
C TYR A 32 13.71 14.25 0.74
N VAL A 33 14.88 13.68 0.49
CA VAL A 33 15.02 12.40 -0.21
C VAL A 33 14.41 11.25 0.59
N SER A 34 14.65 11.18 1.90
CA SER A 34 14.06 10.15 2.77
C SER A 34 12.53 10.24 2.80
N ASN A 35 11.97 11.45 2.95
CA ASN A 35 10.51 11.63 2.92
C ASN A 35 9.90 11.35 1.54
N SER A 36 10.61 11.68 0.46
CA SER A 36 10.15 11.37 -0.91
C SER A 36 10.23 9.87 -1.19
N GLY A 37 11.24 9.19 -0.64
CA GLY A 37 11.42 7.75 -0.75
C GLY A 37 10.32 6.93 -0.08
N SER A 38 9.85 7.35 1.11
CA SER A 38 8.73 6.67 1.78
C SER A 38 7.43 6.78 1.00
N GLN A 39 7.14 7.94 0.40
CA GLN A 39 5.93 8.13 -0.41
C GLN A 39 5.98 7.35 -1.73
N ALA A 40 7.16 7.23 -2.34
CA ALA A 40 7.38 6.40 -3.53
C ALA A 40 7.24 4.90 -3.22
N GLN A 41 7.66 4.45 -2.03
CA GLN A 41 7.47 3.06 -1.59
C GLN A 41 6.00 2.71 -1.39
N GLU A 42 5.22 3.59 -0.77
CA GLU A 42 3.77 3.38 -0.60
C GLU A 42 3.04 3.28 -1.94
N GLN A 43 3.31 4.19 -2.89
CA GLN A 43 2.74 4.10 -4.24
C GLN A 43 3.19 2.86 -5.01
N GLY A 44 4.46 2.47 -4.87
CA GLY A 44 4.98 1.25 -5.49
C GLY A 44 4.29 -0.02 -4.98
N ASN A 45 3.97 -0.07 -3.69
CA ASN A 45 3.32 -1.22 -3.08
C ASN A 45 1.86 -1.37 -3.55
N ILE A 46 1.11 -0.26 -3.62
CA ILE A 46 -0.26 -0.27 -4.16
C ILE A 46 -0.27 -0.67 -5.64
N ALA A 47 0.65 -0.14 -6.45
CA ALA A 47 0.75 -0.51 -7.86
C ALA A 47 1.05 -2.01 -8.04
N GLN A 48 1.91 -2.59 -7.20
CA GLN A 48 2.19 -4.03 -7.20
C GLN A 48 0.94 -4.85 -6.82
N LEU A 49 0.17 -4.40 -5.81
CA LEU A 49 -1.08 -5.06 -5.41
C LEU A 49 -2.13 -5.00 -6.52
N GLN A 50 -2.25 -3.87 -7.21
CA GLN A 50 -3.16 -3.69 -8.34
C GLN A 50 -2.79 -4.62 -9.50
N ALA A 51 -1.51 -4.74 -9.84
CA ALA A 51 -1.06 -5.67 -10.88
C ALA A 51 -1.40 -7.14 -10.54
N GLN A 52 -1.23 -7.55 -9.29
CA GLN A 52 -1.61 -8.90 -8.84
C GLN A 52 -3.13 -9.09 -8.88
N ALA A 53 -3.91 -8.06 -8.51
CA ALA A 53 -5.36 -8.08 -8.59
C ALA A 53 -5.87 -8.21 -10.05
N GLU A 54 -5.20 -7.60 -11.02
CA GLU A 54 -5.51 -7.75 -12.45
C GLU A 54 -5.22 -9.16 -12.97
N LEU A 55 -4.10 -9.76 -12.54
CA LEU A 55 -3.79 -11.16 -12.81
C LEU A 55 -4.86 -12.09 -12.24
N ALA A 56 -5.25 -11.87 -10.99
CA ALA A 56 -6.31 -12.63 -10.33
C ALA A 56 -7.65 -12.50 -11.07
N LYS A 57 -8.04 -11.28 -11.47
CA LYS A 57 -9.22 -11.05 -12.30
C LYS A 57 -9.14 -11.83 -13.62
N SER A 58 -7.98 -11.81 -14.28
CA SER A 58 -7.78 -12.54 -15.54
C SER A 58 -7.93 -14.06 -15.35
N ASN A 59 -7.40 -14.61 -14.26
CA ASN A 59 -7.60 -16.02 -13.90
C ASN A 59 -9.08 -16.36 -13.66
N LEU A 60 -9.81 -15.49 -12.96
CA LEU A 60 -11.24 -15.67 -12.69
C LEU A 60 -12.07 -15.60 -13.98
N ILE A 61 -11.75 -14.67 -14.90
CA ILE A 61 -12.39 -14.58 -16.22
C ILE A 61 -12.14 -15.87 -17.02
N SER A 62 -10.89 -16.35 -17.06
CA SER A 62 -10.52 -17.60 -17.73
C SER A 62 -11.30 -18.81 -17.21
N ARG A 63 -11.60 -18.83 -15.90
CA ARG A 63 -12.40 -19.86 -15.24
C ARG A 63 -13.90 -19.66 -15.35
N ASN A 64 -14.36 -18.64 -16.08
CA ASN A 64 -15.77 -18.22 -16.15
C ASN A 64 -16.40 -17.95 -14.77
N ALA A 65 -15.58 -17.51 -13.81
CA ALA A 65 -15.95 -17.20 -12.44
C ALA A 65 -16.01 -15.69 -12.17
N TRP A 66 -15.81 -14.86 -13.19
CA TRP A 66 -15.93 -13.41 -13.10
C TRP A 66 -17.27 -12.93 -13.65
N ASN A 67 -18.02 -12.22 -12.82
CA ASN A 67 -19.13 -11.37 -13.23
C ASN A 67 -19.27 -10.26 -12.19
N ASP A 68 -19.47 -9.04 -12.67
CA ASP A 68 -19.52 -7.83 -11.85
C ASP A 68 -20.58 -7.89 -10.73
N ASN A 69 -21.63 -8.68 -10.92
CA ASN A 69 -22.74 -8.84 -9.97
C ASN A 69 -22.51 -9.97 -8.96
N TYR A 70 -21.51 -10.83 -9.16
CA TYR A 70 -21.26 -11.93 -8.23
C TYR A 70 -20.78 -11.41 -6.89
N ILE A 71 -21.24 -12.06 -5.83
CA ILE A 71 -21.00 -11.66 -4.45
C ILE A 71 -19.80 -12.42 -3.91
N VAL A 72 -18.92 -11.69 -3.23
CA VAL A 72 -17.80 -12.25 -2.47
C VAL A 72 -18.22 -12.37 -1.01
N THR A 73 -18.30 -13.59 -0.50
CA THR A 73 -18.64 -13.86 0.90
C THR A 73 -17.62 -14.78 1.55
N TRP A 74 -17.77 -14.97 2.85
CA TRP A 74 -17.13 -16.08 3.54
C TRP A 74 -17.80 -17.41 3.18
N GLY A 75 -16.98 -18.47 3.11
CA GLY A 75 -17.44 -19.85 3.04
C GLY A 75 -17.75 -20.42 4.42
N ASP A 76 -18.21 -21.66 4.46
CA ASP A 76 -18.73 -22.30 5.69
C ASP A 76 -17.63 -22.62 6.72
N ASN A 77 -16.35 -22.47 6.36
CA ASN A 77 -15.19 -22.67 7.24
C ASN A 77 -14.79 -21.40 8.04
N GLY A 78 -15.70 -20.44 8.16
CA GLY A 78 -15.45 -19.13 8.78
C GLY A 78 -14.54 -18.24 7.92
N ASN A 79 -13.81 -17.31 8.56
CA ASN A 79 -12.94 -16.34 7.88
C ASN A 79 -11.67 -16.94 7.22
N LYS A 80 -11.70 -18.22 6.84
CA LYS A 80 -10.56 -18.94 6.24
C LYS A 80 -10.74 -19.22 4.76
N THR A 81 -11.96 -19.10 4.25
CA THR A 81 -12.30 -19.40 2.86
C THR A 81 -13.13 -18.29 2.26
N LEU A 82 -12.66 -17.70 1.17
CA LEU A 82 -13.43 -16.77 0.35
C LEU A 82 -14.19 -17.52 -0.74
N VAL A 83 -15.40 -17.08 -1.00
CA VAL A 83 -16.27 -17.70 -2.00
C VAL A 83 -16.89 -16.66 -2.93
N ILE A 84 -16.99 -17.02 -4.21
CA ILE A 84 -17.71 -16.25 -5.22
C ILE A 84 -19.05 -16.94 -5.49
N LYS A 85 -20.16 -16.21 -5.35
CA LYS A 85 -21.52 -16.70 -5.57
C LYS A 85 -22.26 -15.84 -6.59
N PRO A 86 -22.94 -16.42 -7.59
CA PRO A 86 -23.66 -15.63 -8.56
C PRO A 86 -24.95 -15.00 -8.00
N ASP A 87 -25.60 -15.67 -7.04
CA ASP A 87 -26.94 -15.31 -6.52
C ASP A 87 -27.44 -16.35 -5.50
N SER A 88 -26.93 -16.32 -4.25
CA SER A 88 -27.31 -17.25 -3.15
C SER A 88 -27.21 -18.77 -3.44
N SER A 89 -26.66 -19.12 -4.59
CA SER A 89 -26.46 -20.44 -5.14
C SER A 89 -25.09 -21.02 -4.75
N THR A 90 -24.78 -22.23 -5.25
CA THR A 90 -23.52 -22.94 -4.96
C THR A 90 -22.29 -22.07 -5.28
N PRO A 91 -21.26 -22.05 -4.41
CA PRO A 91 -20.00 -21.35 -4.68
C PRO A 91 -19.37 -21.78 -6.01
N LEU A 92 -19.05 -20.82 -6.88
CA LEU A 92 -18.32 -21.03 -8.13
C LEU A 92 -16.82 -21.23 -7.88
N VAL A 93 -16.30 -20.51 -6.89
CA VAL A 93 -14.90 -20.55 -6.47
C VAL A 93 -14.87 -20.64 -4.95
N ASN A 94 -13.99 -21.50 -4.46
CA ASN A 94 -13.57 -21.53 -3.07
C ASN A 94 -12.07 -21.29 -3.06
N ALA A 95 -11.63 -20.23 -2.38
CA ALA A 95 -10.23 -19.87 -2.29
C ALA A 95 -9.81 -19.68 -0.84
N THR A 96 -8.54 -19.92 -0.56
CA THR A 96 -7.99 -19.79 0.80
C THR A 96 -7.72 -18.33 1.11
N ALA A 97 -8.30 -17.85 2.20
CA ALA A 97 -8.17 -16.47 2.65
C ALA A 97 -6.85 -16.27 3.42
N THR A 98 -5.74 -16.18 2.70
CA THR A 98 -4.40 -16.04 3.29
C THR A 98 -4.25 -14.70 4.02
N HIS A 99 -4.94 -13.66 3.57
CA HIS A 99 -4.89 -12.30 4.11
C HIS A 99 -6.18 -11.91 4.84
N ALA A 100 -6.94 -12.89 5.35
CA ALA A 100 -8.25 -12.69 5.95
C ALA A 100 -8.31 -11.55 6.99
N ASP A 101 -7.29 -11.41 7.84
CA ASP A 101 -7.26 -10.38 8.88
C ASP A 101 -7.26 -8.95 8.34
N THR A 102 -6.75 -8.76 7.12
CA THR A 102 -6.64 -7.45 6.46
C THR A 102 -7.99 -6.93 5.97
N TYR A 103 -8.85 -7.82 5.46
CA TYR A 103 -10.10 -7.44 4.80
C TYR A 103 -11.36 -8.03 5.44
N LYS A 104 -11.26 -8.78 6.55
CA LYS A 104 -12.45 -9.37 7.19
C LYS A 104 -13.54 -8.39 7.60
N SER A 105 -13.17 -7.14 7.86
CA SER A 105 -14.11 -6.08 8.22
C SER A 105 -14.89 -5.52 7.04
N VAL A 106 -14.43 -5.76 5.80
CA VAL A 106 -15.08 -5.23 4.59
C VAL A 106 -15.94 -6.27 3.86
N ILE A 107 -15.74 -7.57 4.15
CA ILE A 107 -16.60 -8.63 3.63
C ILE A 107 -18.01 -8.47 4.21
N SER A 108 -18.99 -8.31 3.33
CA SER A 108 -20.40 -8.16 3.66
C SER A 108 -21.26 -8.89 2.63
N ASN A 109 -22.53 -9.11 2.95
CA ASN A 109 -23.45 -9.86 2.09
C ASN A 109 -23.74 -9.18 0.73
N ASP A 110 -23.43 -7.88 0.59
CA ASP A 110 -23.69 -7.09 -0.62
C ASP A 110 -22.40 -6.66 -1.34
N LEU A 111 -21.27 -7.30 -0.99
CA LEU A 111 -19.98 -7.01 -1.59
C LEU A 111 -19.85 -7.75 -2.93
N THR A 112 -20.01 -7.02 -4.02
CA THR A 112 -19.88 -7.57 -5.37
C THR A 112 -18.44 -7.53 -5.87
N LEU A 113 -18.07 -8.44 -6.79
CA LEU A 113 -16.77 -8.44 -7.47
C LEU A 113 -16.46 -7.09 -8.11
N LYS A 114 -17.48 -6.42 -8.67
CA LYS A 114 -17.32 -5.05 -9.18
C LYS A 114 -16.87 -4.07 -8.10
N LYS A 115 -17.53 -4.05 -6.94
CA LYS A 115 -17.13 -3.17 -5.82
C LYS A 115 -15.73 -3.50 -5.34
N VAL A 116 -15.37 -4.79 -5.26
CA VAL A 116 -14.02 -5.21 -4.87
C VAL A 116 -12.99 -4.68 -5.87
N TYR A 117 -13.23 -4.87 -7.16
CA TYR A 117 -12.33 -4.38 -8.21
C TYR A 117 -12.20 -2.86 -8.22
N ASP A 118 -13.31 -2.15 -8.24
CA ASP A 118 -13.33 -0.70 -8.32
C ASP A 118 -12.59 -0.08 -7.11
N ASN A 119 -12.79 -0.61 -5.89
CA ASN A 119 -12.10 -0.12 -4.70
C ASN A 119 -10.60 -0.48 -4.69
N CYS A 120 -10.21 -1.66 -5.20
CA CYS A 120 -8.79 -1.99 -5.36
C CYS A 120 -8.11 -1.04 -6.35
N MET A 121 -8.75 -0.78 -7.49
CA MET A 121 -8.23 0.16 -8.50
C MET A 121 -8.22 1.62 -8.00
N ALA A 122 -9.09 1.96 -7.04
CA ALA A 122 -9.05 3.24 -6.33
C ALA A 122 -7.92 3.34 -5.29
N GLY A 123 -7.18 2.25 -5.03
CA GLY A 123 -6.02 2.21 -4.15
C GLY A 123 -6.28 1.69 -2.74
N ASP A 124 -7.46 1.11 -2.46
CA ASP A 124 -7.70 0.47 -1.17
C ASP A 124 -7.13 -0.96 -1.16
N GLU A 125 -6.02 -1.12 -0.45
CA GLU A 125 -5.26 -2.36 -0.34
C GLU A 125 -6.12 -3.56 0.12
N LYS A 126 -7.11 -3.33 0.99
CA LYS A 126 -7.95 -4.41 1.53
C LYS A 126 -8.69 -5.15 0.44
N TYR A 127 -9.22 -4.41 -0.54
CA TYR A 127 -9.94 -4.99 -1.66
C TYR A 127 -9.00 -5.64 -2.68
N CYS A 128 -7.76 -5.16 -2.80
CA CYS A 128 -6.75 -5.83 -3.61
C CYS A 128 -6.39 -7.20 -3.03
N TYR A 129 -6.20 -7.31 -1.71
CA TYR A 129 -5.95 -8.60 -1.06
C TYR A 129 -7.11 -9.59 -1.22
N ILE A 130 -8.37 -9.12 -1.28
CA ILE A 130 -9.51 -9.98 -1.60
C ILE A 130 -9.34 -10.60 -3.00
N LEU A 131 -8.99 -9.80 -4.01
CA LEU A 131 -8.79 -10.31 -5.37
C LEU A 131 -7.61 -11.25 -5.45
N ILE A 132 -6.49 -10.91 -4.81
CA ILE A 132 -5.29 -11.76 -4.76
C ILE A 132 -5.60 -13.12 -4.16
N ASP A 133 -6.37 -13.17 -3.05
CA ASP A 133 -6.75 -14.44 -2.43
C ASP A 133 -7.77 -15.24 -3.26
N LEU A 134 -8.51 -14.60 -4.20
CA LEU A 134 -9.52 -15.25 -5.05
C LEU A 134 -8.96 -15.83 -6.36
N GLY A 135 -7.90 -15.23 -6.91
CA GLY A 135 -7.33 -15.57 -8.22
C GLY A 135 -6.19 -16.57 -8.19
#